data_AF-A0A1S3DSP7-F1
#
_entry.id   AF-A0A1S3DSP7-F1
#
_cell.length_a   1.000
_cell.length_b   1.000
_cell.length_c   1.000
_cell.angle_alpha   90.00
_cell.angle_beta   90.00
_cell.angle_gamma   90.00
#
_symmetry.space_group_name_H-M   'P 1'
#
loop_
_entity.id
_entity.type
_entity.pdbx_description
1 polymer ?
#
loop_
_entity_poly.entity_id
_entity_poly.type
_entity_poly.pdbx_seq_one_letter_code
_entity_poly.pdbx_strand_id
1 'polypeptide(L)'
;MDRAFFLELGGYDPGLLVWGGENFELSFKIWMCGGSIEWVPCSRIGHVYRSFMPYNFGKLADRVKGPLITYNYKRVIETWFDEKHKAYFYTREPLAMFLDMGDISEQVGKRDEKHKAYFYTREPLAMFLDMGDISEQVRKRGDGNYCLRCKEHLKL
;
A
#
# COMPACT_ATOMS: atom_id res chain seq x y z
N MET A 1 15.37 12.13 -7.00
CA MET A 1 14.17 12.97 -6.81
C MET A 1 14.62 14.40 -6.61
N ASP A 2 14.01 15.37 -7.29
CA ASP A 2 14.28 16.78 -7.03
C ASP A 2 13.70 17.21 -5.67
N ARG A 3 14.40 18.08 -4.94
CA ARG A 3 14.01 18.52 -3.60
C ARG A 3 12.76 19.40 -3.64
N ALA A 4 12.65 20.30 -4.60
CA ALA A 4 11.49 21.20 -4.69
C ALA A 4 10.24 20.38 -5.02
N PHE A 5 10.33 19.44 -5.96
CA PHE A 5 9.23 18.53 -6.28
C PHE A 5 8.78 17.69 -5.07
N PHE A 6 9.71 17.18 -4.25
CA PHE A 6 9.34 16.44 -3.02
C PHE A 6 8.57 17.30 -2.02
N LEU A 7 8.96 18.57 -1.87
CA LEU A 7 8.29 19.50 -0.97
C LEU A 7 6.95 19.99 -1.53
N GLU A 8 6.82 20.13 -2.84
CA GLU A 8 5.56 20.45 -3.53
C GLU A 8 4.51 19.35 -3.34
N LEU A 9 4.93 18.07 -3.35
CA LEU A 9 4.06 16.93 -3.00
C LEU A 9 3.67 16.89 -1.51
N GLY A 10 4.19 17.81 -0.69
CA GLY A 10 3.93 17.87 0.75
C GLY A 10 4.74 16.88 1.59
N GLY A 11 5.86 16.36 1.07
CA GLY A 11 6.72 15.40 1.75
C GLY A 11 6.02 14.08 2.09
N TYR A 12 6.57 13.33 3.05
CA TYR A 12 5.89 12.17 3.62
C TYR A 12 4.73 12.59 4.52
N ASP A 13 3.70 11.76 4.60
CA ASP A 13 2.66 11.91 5.64
C ASP A 13 3.30 11.88 7.04
N PRO A 14 3.23 12.98 7.82
CA PRO A 14 3.84 13.06 9.15
C PRO A 14 3.19 12.12 10.17
N GLY A 15 2.00 11.57 9.86
CA GLY A 15 1.36 10.56 10.68
C GLY A 15 1.91 9.14 10.47
N LEU A 16 2.74 8.89 9.44
CA LEU A 16 3.39 7.60 9.27
C LEU A 16 4.42 7.36 10.39
N LEU A 17 4.39 6.16 10.96
CA LEU A 17 5.24 5.79 12.07
C LEU A 17 6.34 4.84 11.61
N VAL A 18 7.59 5.15 11.98
CA VAL A 18 8.81 4.31 11.90
C VAL A 18 9.04 3.56 10.58
N TRP A 19 8.23 2.55 10.25
CA TRP A 19 8.44 1.68 9.10
C TRP A 19 7.13 1.14 8.50
N GLY A 20 7.09 1.09 7.18
CA GLY A 20 6.08 0.42 6.38
C GLY A 20 5.06 1.41 5.82
N GLY A 21 4.76 1.33 4.53
CA GLY A 21 3.73 2.15 3.89
C GLY A 21 4.25 3.43 3.24
N GLU A 22 5.38 3.97 3.69
CA GLU A 22 5.96 5.22 3.16
C GLU A 22 6.34 5.12 1.68
N ASN A 23 6.83 3.95 1.27
CA ASN A 23 7.18 3.68 -0.12
C ASN A 23 5.94 3.70 -1.03
N PHE A 24 4.80 3.19 -0.54
CA PHE A 24 3.54 3.19 -1.27
C PHE A 24 2.94 4.59 -1.33
N GLU A 25 2.92 5.27 -0.19
CA GLU A 25 2.40 6.64 -0.04
C GLU A 25 3.05 7.60 -1.04
N LEU A 26 4.39 7.64 -1.05
CA LEU A 26 5.12 8.49 -1.98
C LEU A 26 4.92 8.06 -3.43
N SER A 27 4.80 6.75 -3.68
CA SER A 27 4.56 6.24 -5.03
C SER A 27 3.20 6.70 -5.57
N PHE A 28 2.14 6.62 -4.76
CA PHE A 28 0.82 7.07 -5.15
C PHE A 28 0.78 8.58 -5.37
N LYS A 29 1.42 9.37 -4.50
CA LYS A 29 1.62 10.82 -4.72
C LYS A 29 2.24 11.08 -6.08
N ILE A 30 3.41 10.51 -6.35
CA ILE A 30 4.14 10.78 -7.62
C ILE A 30 3.28 10.41 -8.83
N TRP A 31 2.67 9.23 -8.84
CA TRP A 31 1.86 8.77 -9.97
C TRP A 31 0.58 9.57 -10.18
N MET A 32 -0.13 9.88 -9.10
CA MET A 32 -1.44 10.54 -9.14
C MET A 32 -1.33 12.06 -9.28
N CYS A 33 -0.20 12.67 -8.87
CA CYS A 33 0.08 14.09 -9.03
C CYS A 33 0.77 14.41 -10.39
N GLY A 34 0.86 13.44 -11.32
CA GLY A 34 1.37 13.66 -12.68
C GLY A 34 2.86 13.39 -12.90
N GLY A 35 3.62 13.04 -11.86
CA GLY A 35 5.01 12.59 -11.97
C GLY A 35 5.13 11.16 -12.52
N SER A 36 6.35 10.62 -12.58
CA SER A 36 6.61 9.22 -12.95
C SER A 36 7.70 8.59 -12.08
N ILE A 37 7.72 7.26 -12.05
CA ILE A 37 8.71 6.47 -11.32
C ILE A 37 9.39 5.55 -12.32
N GLU A 38 10.69 5.72 -12.50
CA GLU A 38 11.45 5.03 -13.54
C GLU A 38 12.46 4.03 -12.95
N TRP A 39 12.56 2.87 -13.59
CA TRP A 39 13.62 1.91 -13.31
C TRP A 39 14.79 2.17 -14.28
N VAL A 40 15.95 2.58 -13.74
CA VAL A 40 17.11 2.96 -14.56
C VAL A 40 18.15 1.83 -14.56
N PRO A 41 18.19 0.94 -15.58
CA PRO A 41 19.01 -0.28 -15.56
C PRO A 41 20.53 -0.02 -15.55
N CYS A 42 20.95 1.17 -15.99
CA CYS A 42 22.35 1.60 -15.98
C CYS A 42 22.84 2.01 -14.58
N SER A 43 21.94 2.35 -13.65
CA SER A 43 22.27 2.68 -12.27
C SER A 43 22.08 1.46 -11.38
N ARG A 44 23.14 0.97 -10.75
CA ARG A 44 23.11 -0.27 -9.94
C ARG A 44 23.54 0.00 -8.52
N ILE A 45 22.72 -0.40 -7.56
CA ILE A 45 22.99 -0.29 -6.13
C ILE A 45 22.75 -1.68 -5.51
N GLY A 46 23.73 -2.19 -4.75
CA GLY A 46 23.57 -3.44 -4.00
C GLY A 46 22.94 -3.18 -2.63
N HIS A 47 21.90 -3.95 -2.28
CA HIS A 47 21.27 -3.92 -0.95
C HIS A 47 21.46 -5.28 -0.26
N VAL A 48 21.97 -5.28 0.97
CA VAL A 48 22.12 -6.50 1.77
C VAL A 48 20.77 -6.83 2.40
N TYR A 49 20.08 -7.83 1.84
CA TYR A 49 18.83 -8.32 2.38
C TYR A 49 19.02 -8.97 3.75
N ARG A 50 18.04 -8.75 4.63
CA ARG A 50 17.98 -9.35 5.96
C ARG A 50 16.65 -10.08 6.10
N SER A 51 16.66 -11.22 6.78
CA SER A 51 15.44 -12.03 6.98
C SER A 51 14.52 -11.51 8.08
N PHE A 52 15.02 -10.59 8.93
CA PHE A 52 14.27 -10.02 10.05
C PHE A 52 14.70 -8.58 10.34
N MET A 53 13.84 -7.82 11.02
CA MET A 53 14.17 -6.48 11.48
C MET A 53 15.08 -6.55 12.71
N PRO A 54 16.27 -5.93 12.65
CA PRO A 54 17.25 -5.99 13.75
C PRO A 54 17.01 -4.94 14.84
N TYR A 55 15.91 -4.18 14.76
CA TYR A 55 15.56 -3.14 15.70
C TYR A 55 14.11 -3.30 16.14
N ASN A 56 13.84 -2.96 17.40
CA ASN A 56 12.48 -2.88 17.92
C ASN A 56 11.92 -1.48 17.70
N PHE A 57 10.62 -1.38 17.45
CA PHE A 57 9.90 -0.12 17.26
C PHE A 57 9.78 0.73 18.55
N GLY A 58 10.24 0.20 19.69
CA GLY A 58 10.31 0.90 20.97
C GLY A 58 8.99 1.52 21.40
N LYS A 59 9.07 2.64 22.13
CA LYS A 59 7.90 3.37 22.65
C LYS A 59 7.00 3.98 21.55
N LEU A 60 7.48 4.06 20.31
CA LEU A 60 6.66 4.58 19.21
C LEU A 60 5.60 3.56 18.77
N ALA A 61 5.88 2.26 18.90
CA ALA A 61 4.87 1.23 18.67
C ALA A 61 3.70 1.33 19.65
N ASP A 62 4.01 1.68 20.90
CA ASP A 62 3.01 1.80 21.98
C ASP A 62 2.04 2.97 21.77
N ARG A 63 2.33 3.88 20.84
CA ARG A 63 1.42 4.99 20.48
C ARG A 63 0.15 4.49 19.78
N VAL A 64 0.16 3.28 19.23
CA VAL A 64 -0.95 2.74 18.45
C VAL A 64 -1.38 1.40 19.04
N LYS A 65 -2.69 1.18 19.13
CA LYS A 65 -3.26 -0.11 19.54
C LYS A 65 -3.32 -1.04 18.32
N GLY A 66 -2.26 -1.80 18.08
CA GLY A 66 -2.21 -2.80 17.01
C GLY A 66 -0.89 -2.81 16.25
N PRO A 67 -0.79 -3.56 15.14
CA PRO A 67 0.43 -3.59 14.33
C PRO A 67 0.67 -2.21 13.68
N LEU A 68 1.80 -1.58 14.01
CA LEU A 68 2.21 -0.28 13.48
C LEU A 68 2.26 -0.25 11.94
N ILE A 69 2.63 -1.36 11.32
CA ILE A 69 2.67 -1.49 9.86
C ILE A 69 1.25 -1.41 9.27
N THR A 70 0.30 -2.10 9.88
CA THR A 70 -1.11 -2.06 9.44
C THR A 70 -1.72 -0.69 9.65
N TYR A 71 -1.32 0.03 10.70
CA TYR A 71 -1.69 1.43 10.92
C TYR A 71 -1.25 2.32 9.75
N ASN A 72 0.02 2.24 9.35
CA ASN A 72 0.52 3.02 8.22
C ASN A 72 -0.19 2.64 6.91
N TYR A 73 -0.35 1.34 6.63
CA TYR A 73 -1.08 0.90 5.43
C TYR A 73 -2.50 1.43 5.41
N LYS A 74 -3.21 1.39 6.53
CA LYS A 74 -4.58 1.93 6.60
C LYS A 74 -4.60 3.42 6.27
N ARG A 75 -3.68 4.23 6.79
CA ARG A 75 -3.57 5.67 6.45
C ARG A 75 -3.40 5.88 4.94
N VAL A 76 -2.51 5.11 4.31
CA VAL A 76 -2.25 5.20 2.87
C VAL A 76 -3.47 4.78 2.05
N ILE A 77 -4.08 3.65 2.39
CA ILE A 77 -5.26 3.11 1.71
C ILE A 77 -6.44 4.08 1.83
N GLU A 78 -6.72 4.58 3.03
CA GLU A 78 -7.84 5.52 3.25
C GLU A 78 -7.65 6.87 2.54
N THR A 79 -6.39 7.31 2.40
CA THR A 79 -6.05 8.56 1.71
C THR A 79 -6.12 8.43 0.19
N TRP A 80 -5.49 7.39 -0.37
CA TRP A 80 -5.17 7.34 -1.80
C TRP A 80 -6.14 6.47 -2.62
N PHE A 81 -6.76 5.46 -2.01
CA PHE A 81 -7.64 4.54 -2.73
C PHE A 81 -9.08 5.06 -2.77
N ASP A 82 -9.87 4.52 -3.70
CA ASP A 82 -11.32 4.68 -3.73
C ASP A 82 -12.01 3.59 -2.89
N GLU A 83 -13.31 3.68 -2.70
CA GLU A 83 -14.07 2.70 -1.91
C GLU A 83 -13.98 1.27 -2.47
N LYS A 84 -13.94 1.12 -3.80
CA LYS A 84 -13.84 -0.19 -4.45
C LYS A 84 -12.51 -0.88 -4.12
N HIS A 85 -11.39 -0.17 -4.25
CA HIS A 85 -10.07 -0.77 -4.09
C HIS A 85 -9.67 -0.90 -2.61
N LYS A 86 -10.18 -0.02 -1.74
CA LYS A 86 -10.07 -0.20 -0.28
C LYS A 86 -10.68 -1.53 0.17
N ALA A 87 -11.78 -1.96 -0.45
CA ALA A 87 -12.43 -3.22 -0.11
C ALA A 87 -11.49 -4.42 -0.25
N TYR A 88 -10.63 -4.47 -1.28
CA TYR A 88 -9.66 -5.56 -1.45
C TYR A 88 -8.66 -5.64 -0.28
N PHE A 89 -8.20 -4.50 0.21
CA PHE A 89 -7.33 -4.46 1.39
C PHE A 89 -8.04 -5.02 2.61
N TYR A 90 -9.30 -4.62 2.85
CA TYR A 90 -10.08 -5.06 4.00
C TYR A 90 -10.59 -6.50 3.89
N THR A 91 -10.75 -7.05 2.68
CA THR A 91 -11.00 -8.49 2.51
C THR A 91 -9.80 -9.30 2.98
N ARG A 92 -8.58 -8.84 2.71
CA ARG A 92 -7.35 -9.53 3.12
C ARG A 92 -7.01 -9.31 4.59
N GLU A 93 -7.22 -8.10 5.09
CA GLU A 93 -6.91 -7.69 6.46
C GLU A 93 -8.16 -7.10 7.15
N PRO A 94 -9.18 -7.93 7.47
CA PRO A 94 -10.46 -7.43 7.96
C PRO A 94 -10.37 -6.73 9.32
N LEU A 95 -9.41 -7.11 10.15
CA LEU A 95 -9.20 -6.48 11.46
C LEU A 95 -8.70 -5.03 11.32
N ALA A 96 -8.11 -4.65 10.19
CA ALA A 96 -7.70 -3.27 9.95
C ALA A 96 -8.88 -2.30 9.93
N MET A 97 -10.10 -2.74 9.61
CA MET A 97 -11.30 -1.88 9.63
C MET A 97 -11.51 -1.22 11.01
N PHE A 98 -11.20 -1.94 12.08
CA PHE A 98 -11.39 -1.48 13.46
C PHE A 98 -10.18 -0.75 14.04
N LEU A 99 -9.07 -0.68 13.30
CA LEU A 99 -7.85 0.01 13.74
C LEU A 99 -8.03 1.52 13.65
N ASP A 100 -7.72 2.24 14.73
CA ASP A 100 -7.66 3.70 14.67
C ASP A 100 -6.40 4.13 13.91
N MET A 101 -6.58 4.89 12.83
CA MET A 101 -5.50 5.38 11.96
C MET A 101 -5.08 6.83 12.27
N GLY A 102 -5.66 7.46 13.28
CA GLY A 102 -5.50 8.89 13.56
C GLY A 102 -6.12 9.77 12.47
N ASP A 103 -5.85 11.07 12.54
CA ASP A 103 -6.40 12.02 11.57
C ASP A 103 -5.62 11.98 10.23
N ILE A 104 -6.38 11.97 9.13
CA ILE A 104 -5.88 12.02 7.75
C ILE A 104 -6.49 13.19 6.96
N SER A 105 -7.24 14.08 7.61
CA SER A 105 -7.95 15.20 6.98
C SER A 105 -7.05 16.03 6.05
N GLU A 106 -5.84 16.37 6.51
CA GLU A 106 -4.85 17.11 5.72
C GLU A 106 -4.38 16.31 4.49
N GLN A 107 -4.18 15.01 4.61
CA GLN A 107 -3.72 14.16 3.51
C GLN A 107 -4.82 13.96 2.48
N VAL A 108 -6.06 13.76 2.91
CA VAL A 108 -7.23 13.69 2.03
C VAL A 108 -7.45 15.03 1.33
N GLY A 109 -7.21 16.16 2.01
CA GLY A 109 -7.31 17.50 1.44
C GLY A 109 -6.30 17.78 0.33
N LYS A 110 -5.15 17.08 0.30
CA LYS A 110 -4.17 17.17 -0.79
C LYS A 110 -4.62 16.46 -2.06
N ARG A 111 -5.63 15.58 -2.00
CA ARG A 111 -6.14 14.80 -3.14
C ARG A 111 -7.34 15.50 -3.78
N ASP A 112 -7.11 16.13 -4.93
CA ASP A 112 -8.18 16.72 -5.77
C ASP A 112 -8.80 15.71 -6.78
N GLU A 113 -9.75 16.18 -7.60
CA GLU A 113 -10.41 15.36 -8.63
C GLU A 113 -9.46 14.88 -9.74
N LYS A 114 -8.43 15.65 -10.08
CA LYS A 114 -7.42 15.25 -11.08
C LYS A 114 -6.62 14.07 -10.57
N HIS A 115 -6.23 14.08 -9.29
CA HIS A 115 -5.55 12.95 -8.67
C HIS A 115 -6.38 11.67 -8.75
N LYS A 116 -7.69 11.75 -8.49
CA LYS A 116 -8.62 10.61 -8.62
C LYS A 116 -8.69 10.10 -10.05
N ALA A 117 -8.78 10.99 -11.04
CA ALA A 117 -8.79 10.59 -12.45
C ALA A 117 -7.51 9.83 -12.83
N TYR A 118 -6.34 10.31 -12.41
CA TYR A 118 -5.05 9.65 -12.69
C TYR A 118 -4.96 8.22 -12.14
N PHE A 119 -5.64 7.91 -11.03
CA PHE A 119 -5.71 6.55 -10.49
C PHE A 119 -6.28 5.55 -11.52
N TYR A 120 -7.28 5.97 -12.30
CA TYR A 120 -7.97 5.10 -13.26
C TYR A 120 -7.40 5.17 -14.67
N THR A 121 -6.79 6.29 -15.07
CA THR A 121 -6.41 6.52 -16.47
C THR A 121 -5.00 6.07 -16.82
N ARG A 122 -4.10 5.89 -15.84
CA ARG A 122 -2.76 5.39 -16.11
C ARG A 122 -2.74 3.86 -16.00
N GLU A 123 -2.89 3.25 -17.17
CA GLU A 123 -2.76 1.81 -17.50
C GLU A 123 -1.87 0.95 -16.57
N PRO A 124 -0.63 1.35 -16.18
CA PRO A 124 0.19 0.48 -15.34
C PRO A 124 -0.38 0.24 -13.94
N LEU A 125 -1.01 1.21 -13.27
CA LEU A 125 -1.51 1.04 -11.90
C LEU A 125 -2.79 0.21 -11.84
N ALA A 126 -3.70 0.44 -12.79
CA ALA A 126 -4.95 -0.31 -12.88
C ALA A 126 -4.71 -1.79 -13.23
N MET A 127 -3.73 -2.09 -14.09
CA MET A 127 -3.41 -3.48 -14.47
C MET A 127 -2.79 -4.29 -13.32
N PHE A 128 -2.04 -3.66 -12.40
CA PHE A 128 -1.52 -4.35 -11.21
C PHE A 128 -2.54 -4.47 -10.06
N LEU A 129 -3.57 -3.63 -10.05
CA LEU A 129 -4.63 -3.62 -9.03
C LEU A 129 -5.88 -4.39 -9.44
N ASP A 130 -5.99 -4.85 -10.68
CA ASP A 130 -7.05 -5.77 -11.10
C ASP A 130 -6.80 -7.16 -10.49
N MET A 131 -7.15 -7.28 -9.21
CA MET A 131 -6.92 -8.48 -8.39
C MET A 131 -7.92 -9.61 -8.66
N GLY A 132 -8.82 -9.46 -9.65
CA GLY A 132 -9.89 -10.43 -9.90
C GLY A 132 -10.77 -10.64 -8.66
N ASP A 133 -11.62 -11.67 -8.69
CA ASP A 133 -12.37 -12.08 -7.50
C ASP A 133 -11.46 -12.85 -6.54
N ILE A 134 -11.00 -12.19 -5.47
CA ILE A 134 -10.20 -12.79 -4.39
C ILE A 134 -10.97 -13.82 -3.55
N SER A 135 -12.27 -14.04 -3.80
CA SER A 135 -13.06 -15.09 -3.16
C SER A 135 -12.52 -16.51 -3.41
N GLU A 136 -11.68 -16.72 -4.43
CA GLU A 136 -11.08 -18.03 -4.72
C GLU A 136 -9.81 -18.37 -3.91
N GLN A 137 -9.17 -17.41 -3.22
CA GLN A 137 -7.99 -17.69 -2.39
C GLN A 137 -8.31 -18.19 -0.98
N VAL A 138 -9.41 -18.92 -0.81
CA VAL A 138 -9.80 -19.51 0.48
C VAL A 138 -8.80 -20.60 0.85
N ARG A 139 -7.83 -20.22 1.70
CA ARG A 139 -6.90 -21.13 2.37
C ARG A 139 -7.64 -21.90 3.45
N LYS A 140 -8.30 -23.01 3.12
CA LYS A 140 -8.79 -23.95 4.14
C LYS A 140 -7.61 -24.60 4.85
N ARG A 141 -7.46 -24.28 6.14
CA ARG A 141 -6.42 -24.78 7.05
C ARG A 141 -6.74 -26.22 7.46
N GLY A 142 -5.82 -27.14 7.16
CA GLY A 142 -5.74 -28.47 7.75
C GLY A 142 -4.33 -28.69 8.28
N ASP A 143 -3.33 -28.72 7.40
CA ASP A 143 -1.91 -28.78 7.77
C ASP A 143 -1.03 -28.21 6.64
N GLY A 144 0.00 -27.45 7.02
CA GLY A 144 1.18 -27.02 6.24
C GLY A 144 1.14 -26.90 4.70
N ASN A 145 1.42 -25.68 4.21
CA ASN A 145 2.05 -25.37 2.90
C ASN A 145 1.34 -25.69 1.57
N TYR A 146 0.11 -26.20 1.53
CA TYR A 146 -0.62 -26.39 0.27
C TYR A 146 -1.79 -25.40 0.13
N CYS A 147 -1.96 -24.83 -1.06
CA CYS A 147 -3.17 -24.11 -1.47
C CYS A 147 -4.05 -25.06 -2.30
N LEU A 148 -5.37 -24.98 -2.11
CA LEU A 148 -6.32 -25.65 -3.02
C LEU A 148 -6.14 -25.03 -4.42
N ARG A 149 -5.63 -25.82 -5.37
CA ARG A 149 -5.60 -25.43 -6.79
C ARG A 149 -7.04 -25.54 -7.28
N CYS A 150 -7.66 -24.43 -7.72
CA CYS A 150 -8.91 -24.51 -8.49
C CYS A 150 -8.68 -25.47 -9.64
N LYS A 151 -9.46 -26.55 -9.67
CA LYS A 151 -9.27 -27.69 -10.56
C LYS A 151 -10.32 -27.65 -11.66
N GLU A 152 -10.34 -26.59 -12.47
CA GLU A 152 -11.23 -26.43 -13.63
C GLU A 152 -10.47 -25.59 -14.68
N HIS A 153 -10.27 -25.92 -15.95
CA HIS A 153 -10.76 -26.95 -16.86
C HIS A 153 -9.64 -27.29 -17.87
N LEU A 154 -9.11 -28.52 -17.85
CA LEU A 154 -8.57 -29.13 -19.07
C LEU A 154 -9.70 -29.97 -19.63
N LYS A 155 -10.49 -29.37 -20.55
CA LYS A 155 -11.27 -30.18 -21.49
C LYS A 155 -10.26 -30.87 -22.41
N LEU A 156 -10.47 -32.17 -22.58
CA LEU A 156 -9.76 -33.08 -23.49
C LEU A 156 -9.67 -32.50 -24.90
#